data_AF-A0A1I0PS84-F1
#
_entry.id   AF-A0A1I0PS84-F1
#
_cell.length_a   1.000
_cell.length_b   1.000
_cell.length_c   1.000
_cell.angle_alpha   90.00
_cell.angle_beta   90.00
_cell.angle_gamma   90.00
#
_symmetry.space_group_name_H-M   'P 1'
#
loop_
_entity.id
_entity.type
_entity.pdbx_description
1 polymer ?
#
loop_
_entity_poly.entity_id
_entity_poly.type
_entity_poly.pdbx_seq_one_letter_code
_entity_poly.pdbx_strand_id
1 'polypeptide(L)' 'MDGQYRKDVYPGLEVAIILKKDQRSGKKTYGIVKDLLTSAAFHSRGIKVRLEDGQVGRVVETDVVGDED' A
#
# COMPACT_ATOMS: atom_id res chain seq x y z
N MET A 1 -6.15 -9.04 1.94
CA MET A 1 -5.76 -8.38 3.20
C MET A 1 -5.70 -6.88 2.96
N ASP A 2 -6.13 -6.07 3.94
CA ASP A 2 -6.37 -4.63 3.77
C ASP A 2 -5.14 -3.73 4.04
N GLY A 3 -3.96 -4.32 4.29
CA GLY A 3 -2.72 -3.58 4.58
C GLY A 3 -2.76 -2.66 5.80
N GLN A 4 -3.60 -2.98 6.80
CA GLN A 4 -3.78 -2.18 8.02
C GLN A 4 -2.72 -2.45 9.10
N TYR A 5 -2.14 -3.65 9.11
CA TYR A 5 -1.10 -4.04 10.07
C TYR A 5 0.28 -3.92 9.44
N ARG A 6 1.22 -3.35 10.19
CA ARG A 6 2.61 -3.14 9.76
C ARG A 6 3.34 -4.45 9.47
N LYS A 7 3.03 -5.53 10.21
CA LYS A 7 3.63 -6.85 10.03
C LYS A 7 3.30 -7.49 8.66
N ASP A 8 2.23 -7.06 8.03
CA ASP A 8 1.73 -7.62 6.76
C ASP A 8 2.20 -6.80 5.55
N VAL A 9 2.99 -5.73 5.77
CA VAL A 9 3.53 -4.86 4.73
C VAL A 9 5.04 -4.77 4.90
N TYR A 10 5.81 -5.06 3.86
CA TYR A 10 7.28 -5.03 3.91
C TYR A 10 7.86 -4.56 2.58
N PRO A 11 9.08 -4.00 2.55
CA PRO A 11 9.73 -3.63 1.30
C PRO A 11 9.86 -4.82 0.36
N GLY A 12 9.61 -4.61 -0.94
CA GLY A 12 9.56 -5.67 -1.95
C GLY A 12 8.18 -6.32 -2.14
N LEU A 13 7.21 -6.04 -1.27
CA LEU A 13 5.82 -6.49 -1.44
C LEU A 13 5.12 -5.66 -2.52
N GLU A 14 4.46 -6.32 -3.46
CA GLU A 14 3.52 -5.67 -4.37
C GLU A 14 2.24 -5.32 -3.62
N VAL A 15 1.76 -4.08 -3.77
CA VAL A 15 0.58 -3.59 -3.06
C VAL A 15 -0.24 -2.66 -3.94
N ALA A 16 -1.52 -2.52 -3.63
CA ALA A 16 -2.33 -1.40 -4.08
C ALA A 16 -2.34 -0.31 -3.01
N ILE A 17 -2.03 0.92 -3.42
CA ILE A 17 -2.12 2.12 -2.57
C ILE A 17 -3.16 3.11 -3.09
N ILE A 18 -3.71 3.92 -2.19
CA ILE A 18 -4.44 5.13 -2.53
C ILE A 18 -3.53 6.34 -2.28
N LEU A 19 -3.29 7.10 -3.36
CA LEU A 19 -2.56 8.36 -3.30
C LEU A 19 -3.45 9.46 -2.72
N LYS A 20 -2.83 10.51 -2.14
CA LYS A 20 -3.60 11.64 -1.57
C LYS A 20 -4.55 12.27 -2.60
N LYS A 21 -4.09 12.45 -3.85
CA LYS A 21 -4.90 12.99 -4.96
C LYS A 21 -6.09 12.10 -5.32
N ASP A 22 -5.99 10.80 -5.06
CA ASP A 22 -6.96 9.78 -5.43
C ASP A 22 -7.88 9.37 -4.26
N GLN A 23 -7.74 9.99 -3.08
CA GLN A 23 -8.59 9.68 -1.92
C GLN A 23 -10.09 9.94 -2.15
N ARG A 24 -10.43 10.88 -3.04
CA ARG A 24 -11.83 11.16 -3.42
C ARG A 24 -12.35 10.21 -4.51
N SER A 25 -11.48 9.84 -5.46
CA SER A 25 -11.85 8.97 -6.58
C SER A 25 -11.80 7.49 -6.22
N GLY A 26 -11.06 7.12 -5.16
CA GLY A 26 -10.82 5.72 -4.80
C GLY A 26 -9.87 5.01 -5.76
N LYS A 27 -9.21 5.73 -6.68
CA LYS A 27 -8.30 5.12 -7.66
C LYS A 27 -7.12 4.46 -6.94
N LYS A 28 -6.96 3.16 -7.18
CA LYS A 28 -5.82 2.37 -6.72
C LYS A 28 -4.63 2.56 -7.65
N THR A 29 -3.44 2.61 -7.06
CA THR A 29 -2.16 2.61 -7.76
C THR A 29 -1.37 1.41 -7.27
N TYR A 30 -0.96 0.55 -8.19
CA TYR A 30 -0.19 -0.65 -7.88
C TYR A 30 1.30 -0.37 -7.97
N GLY A 31 2.09 -1.06 -7.15
CA GLY A 31 3.54 -1.03 -7.25
C GLY A 31 4.22 -1.70 -6.05
N ILE A 32 5.54 -1.72 -6.09
CA ILE A 32 6.39 -2.37 -5.09
C ILE A 32 6.70 -1.41 -3.95
N VAL A 33 6.53 -1.86 -2.72
CA VAL A 33 6.89 -1.09 -1.52
C VAL A 33 8.40 -0.89 -1.44
N LYS A 34 8.83 0.36 -1.27
CA LYS A 34 10.21 0.74 -0.95
C LYS A 34 10.40 1.01 0.53
N ASP A 35 9.62 1.94 1.09
CA ASP A 35 9.74 2.35 2.49
C ASP A 35 8.39 2.30 3.21
N LEU A 36 8.40 1.87 4.48
CA LEU A 36 7.25 1.98 5.37
C LEU A 36 7.32 3.28 6.20
N LEU A 37 6.32 4.14 6.05
CA LEU A 37 6.28 5.47 6.67
C LEU A 37 5.38 5.56 7.91
N THR A 38 4.70 4.47 8.28
CA THR A 38 3.87 4.41 9.50
C THR A 38 4.56 3.60 10.58
N SER A 39 4.94 4.22 11.70
CA SER A 39 5.63 3.53 12.81
C SER A 39 4.72 2.60 13.63
N ALA A 40 3.44 2.95 13.78
CA ALA A 40 2.49 2.16 14.55
C ALA A 40 2.25 0.77 13.95
N ALA A 41 1.99 -0.22 14.81
CA ALA A 41 1.72 -1.59 14.39
C ALA A 41 0.41 -1.75 13.60
N PHE A 42 -0.56 -0.85 13.82
CA PHE A 42 -1.87 -0.83 13.16
C PHE A 42 -2.24 0.60 12.76
N HIS A 43 -2.89 0.75 11.60
CA HIS A 43 -3.50 1.99 11.18
C HIS A 43 -4.82 1.73 10.44
N SER A 44 -5.91 2.34 10.89
CA SER A 44 -7.28 2.10 10.38
C SER A 44 -7.50 2.40 8.90
N ARG A 45 -6.68 3.28 8.31
CA ARG A 45 -6.70 3.59 6.87
C ARG A 45 -5.59 2.93 6.06
N GLY A 46 -4.92 1.92 6.63
CA GLY A 46 -3.77 1.30 6.00
C GLY A 46 -2.43 1.96 6.35
N ILE A 47 -1.37 1.16 6.25
CA ILE A 47 0.01 1.56 6.43
C ILE A 47 0.42 2.52 5.31
N LYS A 48 0.94 3.68 5.67
CA LYS A 48 1.53 4.62 4.70
C LYS A 48 2.87 4.06 4.23
N VAL A 49 3.06 4.00 2.91
CA VAL A 49 4.29 3.53 2.25
C VAL A 49 4.75 4.50 1.16
N ARG A 50 6.01 4.35 0.77
CA ARG A 50 6.57 4.86 -0.48
C ARG A 50 6.79 3.67 -1.42
N LEU A 51 6.40 3.79 -2.68
CA LEU A 51 6.69 2.81 -3.73
C LEU A 51 8.08 3.05 -4.34
N GLU A 52 8.60 2.08 -5.07
CA GLU A 52 9.91 2.19 -5.74
C GLU A 52 9.99 3.36 -6.73
N ASP A 53 8.89 3.71 -7.40
CA ASP A 53 8.76 4.85 -8.29
C ASP A 53 8.67 6.22 -7.57
N GLY A 54 8.72 6.22 -6.24
CA GLY A 54 8.68 7.41 -5.40
C GLY A 54 7.28 7.87 -5.01
N GLN A 55 6.20 7.25 -5.51
CA GLN A 55 4.83 7.59 -5.13
C GLN A 55 4.56 7.23 -3.66
N VAL A 56 3.74 8.05 -2.99
CA VAL A 56 3.43 7.89 -1.55
C VAL A 56 1.92 7.83 -1.35
N GLY A 57 1.46 6.78 -0.67
CA GLY A 57 0.05 6.54 -0.40
C GLY A 57 -0.16 5.62 0.80
N ARG A 58 -1.42 5.23 1.01
CA ARG A 58 -1.80 4.26 2.04
C ARG A 58 -2.15 2.94 1.37
N VAL A 59 -1.59 1.84 1.88
CA VAL A 59 -1.93 0.50 1.41
C VAL A 59 -3.42 0.24 1.65
N VAL A 60 -4.08 -0.30 0.64
CA VAL A 60 -5.49 -0.74 0.73
C VAL A 60 -5.66 -2.22 0.37
N GLU A 61 -4.65 -2.82 -0.26
CA GLU A 61 -4.66 -4.21 -0.69
C GLU A 61 -3.22 -4.73 -0.74
N THR A 62 -2.99 -5.91 -0.17
CA THR A 62 -1.67 -6.61 -0.20
C THR A 62 -1.69 -7.91 -1.00
N ASP A 63 -2.87 -8.45 -1.30
CA ASP A 63 -3.03 -9.64 -2.15
C ASP A 63 -3.24 -9.18 -3.58
N VAL A 64 -2.16 -8.69 -4.19
CA VAL A 64 -2.13 -8.41 -5.63
C VAL A 64 -1.83 -9.74 -6.31
N VAL A 65 -2.81 -10.63 -6.32
CA VAL A 65 -2.69 -11.87 -7.09
C VAL A 65 -2.77 -11.43 -8.54
N GLY A 66 -1.66 -11.54 -9.27
CA GLY A 66 -1.75 -11.53 -10.73
C GLY A 66 -2.73 -12.63 -11.10
N ASP A 67 -3.84 -12.28 -11.74
CA ASP A 67 -4.69 -13.25 -12.41
C ASP A 67 -3.78 -14.04 -13.37
N GLU A 68 -3.26 -15.19 -12.91
CA GLU A 68 -2.73 -16.22 -13.78
C GLU A 68 -3.94 -16.76 -14.56
N ASP A 69 -4.00 -16.44 -15.86
CA ASP A 69 -4.86 -17.11 -16.85
C ASP A 69 -4.70 -18.64 -16.82
#